data_AF-A0A4S0UNZ1-F1
#
_entry.id   AF-A0A4S0UNZ1-F1
#
_cell.length_a   1.000
_cell.length_b   1.000
_cell.length_c   1.000
_cell.angle_alpha   90.00
_cell.angle_beta   90.00
_cell.angle_gamma   90.00
#
_symmetry.space_group_name_H-M   'P 1'
#
loop_
_entity.id
_entity.type
_entity.pdbx_description
1 polymer ?
#
loop_
_entity_poly.entity_id
_entity_poly.type
_entity_poly.pdbx_seq_one_letter_code
_entity_poly.pdbx_strand_id
1 'polypeptide(L)'
;WNMGENWWANSRLIVHEKMKSRLIETVLHKLTQWPLGEPLDPGNRLGAIVSKEQFDRIMGYIKKGRAEGAKVVAGGNAHKHGKGYFIEPTIFDDVTPQMTIAREE
;
A
#
# COMPACT_ATOMS: atom_id res chain seq x y z
N TRP A 1 9.74 -1.22 1.79
CA TRP A 1 10.86 -2.13 1.47
C TRP A 1 10.27 -3.44 0.98
N ASN A 2 10.86 -4.07 -0.03
CA ASN A 2 10.33 -5.29 -0.67
C ASN A 2 8.80 -5.29 -0.89
N MET A 3 8.24 -4.12 -1.26
CA MET A 3 6.81 -3.97 -1.57
C MET A 3 5.85 -4.45 -0.46
N GLY A 4 6.33 -4.51 0.79
CA GLY A 4 5.57 -5.02 1.93
C GLY A 4 5.61 -6.54 2.12
N GLU A 5 6.27 -7.29 1.23
CA GLU A 5 6.53 -8.72 1.33
C GLU A 5 7.68 -8.98 2.32
N ASN A 6 7.46 -8.57 3.57
CA ASN A 6 8.43 -8.66 4.64
C ASN A 6 7.70 -8.92 5.95
N TRP A 7 8.22 -9.84 6.76
CA TRP A 7 7.64 -10.27 8.02
C TRP A 7 7.75 -9.18 9.10
N TRP A 8 8.61 -8.18 8.88
CA TRP A 8 8.70 -6.96 9.70
C TRP A 8 8.04 -5.75 9.03
N ALA A 9 7.14 -5.96 8.06
CA ALA A 9 6.39 -4.87 7.46
C ALA A 9 5.43 -4.25 8.49
N ASN A 10 5.58 -2.95 8.73
CA ASN A 10 4.66 -2.20 9.58
C ASN A 10 3.34 -1.95 8.84
N SER A 11 2.48 -2.97 8.78
CA SER A 11 1.19 -2.93 8.07
C SER A 11 0.14 -2.06 8.75
N ARG A 12 0.32 -1.72 10.03
CA ARG A 12 -0.63 -0.93 10.84
C ARG A 12 0.07 0.19 11.60
N LEU A 13 -0.46 1.40 11.52
CA LEU A 13 0.00 2.57 12.27
C LEU A 13 -1.12 3.06 13.19
N ILE A 14 -0.88 3.07 14.50
CA ILE A 14 -1.79 3.65 15.50
C ILE A 14 -1.25 5.04 15.84
N VAL A 15 -2.07 6.07 15.59
CA VAL A 15 -1.68 7.46 15.77
C VAL A 15 -2.70 8.19 16.62
N HIS A 16 -2.23 9.09 17.47
CA HIS A 16 -3.11 9.98 18.23
C HIS A 16 -3.89 10.90 17.28
N GLU A 17 -5.19 11.08 17.50
CA GLU A 17 -6.10 11.82 16.61
C GLU A 17 -5.55 13.19 16.14
N LYS A 18 -5.00 13.96 17.08
CA LYS A 18 -4.41 15.31 16.84
C LYS A 18 -3.21 15.30 15.89
N MET A 19 -2.54 14.17 15.74
CA MET A 19 -1.37 14.01 14.87
C MET A 19 -1.70 13.35 13.53
N LYS A 20 -2.91 12.78 13.39
CA LYS A 20 -3.34 12.00 12.22
C LYS A 20 -3.14 12.78 10.92
N SER A 21 -3.69 14.00 10.83
CA SER A 21 -3.61 14.81 9.60
C SER A 21 -2.18 15.12 9.19
N ARG A 22 -1.35 15.55 10.16
CA ARG A 22 0.08 15.84 9.94
C ARG A 22 0.86 14.60 9.50
N LEU A 23 0.55 13.44 10.09
CA LEU A 23 1.20 12.18 9.70
C LEU A 23 0.83 11.81 8.27
N ILE A 24 -0.46 11.83 7.92
CA ILE A 24 -0.93 11.52 6.55
C ILE A 24 -0.23 12.43 5.53
N GLU A 25 -0.20 13.74 5.77
CA GLU A 25 0.49 14.69 4.89
C GLU A 25 1.98 14.34 4.72
N THR A 26 2.66 14.06 5.84
CA THR A 26 4.09 13.70 5.81
C THR A 26 4.32 12.41 5.03
N VAL A 27 3.47 11.39 5.22
CA VAL A 27 3.57 10.11 4.51
C VAL A 27 3.29 10.30 3.02
N LEU A 28 2.26 11.05 2.64
CA LEU A 28 1.93 11.35 1.25
C LEU A 28 3.09 12.10 0.56
N HIS A 29 3.68 13.08 1.23
CA HIS A 29 4.86 13.77 0.70
C HIS A 29 6.04 12.81 0.51
N LYS A 30 6.31 11.93 1.48
CA LYS A 30 7.38 10.92 1.36
C LYS A 30 7.11 9.91 0.25
N LEU A 31 5.86 9.53 0.00
CA LEU A 31 5.50 8.62 -1.09
C LEU A 31 5.91 9.15 -2.47
N THR A 32 5.90 10.48 -2.68
CA THR A 32 6.38 11.07 -3.95
C THR A 32 7.84 10.76 -4.26
N GLN A 33 8.63 10.42 -3.24
CA GLN A 33 10.04 10.06 -3.36
C GLN A 33 10.25 8.57 -3.64
N TRP A 34 9.18 7.80 -3.84
CA TRP A 34 9.20 6.35 -4.06
C TRP A 34 8.58 6.01 -5.43
N PRO A 35 9.26 6.35 -6.52
CA PRO A 35 8.79 6.00 -7.87
C PRO A 35 8.70 4.47 -8.04
N LEU A 36 7.64 4.07 -8.72
CA LEU A 36 7.30 2.69 -9.07
C LEU A 36 7.69 2.46 -10.53
N GLY A 37 8.42 1.38 -10.80
CA GLY A 37 8.78 1.03 -12.16
C GLY A 37 9.74 -0.17 -12.24
N GLU A 38 10.41 -0.29 -13.38
CA GLU A 38 11.35 -1.39 -13.65
C GLU A 38 12.42 -1.52 -12.55
N PRO A 39 12.63 -2.73 -11.98
CA PRO A 39 13.59 -2.94 -10.89
C PRO A 39 15.06 -2.67 -11.25
N LEU A 40 15.40 -2.71 -12.54
CA LEU A 40 16.76 -2.49 -13.03
C LEU A 40 17.08 -0.99 -13.21
N ASP A 41 16.07 -0.12 -13.18
CA ASP A 41 16.28 1.32 -13.19
C ASP A 41 16.51 1.80 -11.74
N PRO A 42 17.71 2.31 -11.41
CA PRO A 42 18.04 2.76 -10.06
C PRO A 42 17.24 3.99 -9.61
N GLY A 43 16.54 4.67 -10.54
CA GLY A 43 15.58 5.72 -10.23
C GLY A 43 14.36 5.18 -9.48
N ASN A 44 13.98 3.92 -9.71
CA ASN A 44 12.82 3.30 -9.10
C ASN A 44 13.14 2.74 -7.71
N ARG A 45 12.22 2.96 -6.75
CA ARG A 45 12.32 2.42 -5.39
C ARG A 45 11.33 1.30 -5.12
N LEU A 46 10.34 1.16 -6.00
CA LEU A 46 9.30 0.15 -5.96
C LEU A 46 9.24 -0.54 -7.31
N GLY A 47 9.01 -1.85 -7.26
CA GLY A 47 8.98 -2.73 -8.42
C GLY A 47 7.78 -3.67 -8.34
N ALA A 48 7.79 -4.72 -9.14
CA ALA A 48 6.69 -5.67 -9.24
C ALA A 48 6.57 -6.59 -8.01
N ILE A 49 5.34 -7.04 -7.77
CA ILE A 49 5.01 -8.16 -6.89
C ILE A 49 5.49 -9.47 -7.53
N VAL A 50 5.96 -10.40 -6.70
CA VAL A 50 6.67 -11.61 -7.14
C VAL A 50 5.82 -12.54 -8.01
N SER A 51 4.51 -12.61 -7.78
CA SER A 51 3.62 -13.55 -8.46
C SER A 51 2.22 -12.98 -8.71
N LYS A 52 1.53 -13.57 -9.69
CA LYS A 52 0.13 -13.25 -9.99
C LYS A 52 -0.79 -13.53 -8.82
N GLU A 53 -0.56 -14.65 -8.14
CA GLU A 53 -1.36 -15.06 -6.99
C GLU A 53 -1.26 -14.05 -5.85
N GLN A 54 -0.04 -13.59 -5.54
CA GLN A 54 0.18 -12.59 -4.51
C GLN A 54 -0.42 -11.24 -4.91
N PHE A 55 -0.28 -10.86 -6.19
CA PHE A 55 -0.93 -9.66 -6.73
C PHE A 55 -2.46 -9.71 -6.61
N ASP A 56 -3.08 -10.80 -7.06
CA ASP A 56 -4.53 -10.99 -6.99
C ASP A 56 -5.02 -10.98 -5.53
N ARG A 57 -4.24 -11.56 -4.61
CA ARG A 57 -4.50 -11.53 -3.17
C ARG A 57 -4.47 -10.11 -2.61
N ILE A 58 -3.42 -9.33 -2.88
CA ILE A 58 -3.30 -7.95 -2.43
C ILE A 58 -4.43 -7.08 -3.00
N MET A 59 -4.72 -7.21 -4.30
CA MET A 59 -5.83 -6.50 -4.93
C MET A 59 -7.19 -6.88 -4.32
N GLY A 60 -7.35 -8.14 -3.91
CA GLY A 60 -8.50 -8.62 -3.14
C GLY A 60 -8.64 -7.90 -1.80
N TYR A 61 -7.56 -7.76 -1.03
CA TYR A 61 -7.57 -7.00 0.23
C TYR A 61 -7.88 -5.53 0.03
N ILE A 62 -7.31 -4.90 -1.00
CA ILE A 62 -7.60 -3.51 -1.33
C ILE A 62 -9.10 -3.34 -1.62
N LYS A 63 -9.70 -4.27 -2.38
CA LYS A 63 -11.14 -4.27 -2.65
C LYS A 63 -11.97 -4.46 -1.37
N LYS A 64 -11.58 -5.40 -0.50
CA LYS A 64 -12.26 -5.62 0.80
C LYS A 64 -12.20 -4.38 1.69
N GLY A 65 -11.02 -3.75 1.84
CA GLY A 65 -10.87 -2.52 2.63
C GLY A 65 -11.81 -1.41 2.17
N ARG A 66 -11.91 -1.18 0.86
CA ARG A 66 -12.88 -0.23 0.28
C ARG A 66 -14.33 -0.62 0.59
N ALA A 67 -14.67 -1.91 0.44
CA ALA A 67 -16.01 -2.41 0.67
C ALA A 67 -16.44 -2.34 2.15
N GLU A 68 -15.50 -2.45 3.08
CA GLU A 68 -15.74 -2.37 4.52
C GLU A 68 -15.76 -0.92 5.03
N GLY A 69 -15.53 0.07 4.17
CA GLY A 69 -15.65 1.50 4.48
C GLY A 69 -14.33 2.22 4.79
N ALA A 70 -13.17 1.55 4.63
CA ALA A 70 -11.89 2.22 4.77
C ALA A 70 -11.67 3.23 3.63
N LYS A 71 -11.12 4.40 3.97
CA LYS A 71 -10.86 5.47 3.02
C LYS A 71 -9.49 5.28 2.38
N VAL A 72 -9.43 5.13 1.05
CA VAL A 72 -8.14 5.15 0.35
C VAL A 72 -7.66 6.58 0.17
N VAL A 73 -6.52 6.91 0.78
CA VAL A 73 -5.91 8.24 0.68
C VAL A 73 -4.76 8.30 -0.34
N ALA A 74 -4.20 7.15 -0.72
CA ALA A 74 -3.22 7.01 -1.79
C ALA A 74 -3.29 5.63 -2.45
N GLY A 75 -3.07 5.59 -3.77
CA GLY A 75 -2.92 4.37 -4.56
C GLY A 75 -4.11 3.43 -4.52
N GLY A 76 -3.84 2.15 -4.27
CA GLY A 76 -4.86 1.12 -4.23
C GLY A 76 -5.34 0.66 -5.61
N ASN A 77 -4.49 0.80 -6.63
CA ASN A 77 -4.76 0.33 -7.98
C ASN A 77 -3.61 -0.52 -8.51
N ALA A 78 -3.95 -1.36 -9.48
CA ALA A 78 -2.97 -1.98 -10.35
C ALA A 78 -2.32 -0.89 -11.22
N HIS A 79 -1.00 -0.89 -11.29
CA HIS A 79 -0.24 0.01 -12.15
C HIS A 79 0.23 -0.74 -13.39
N LYS A 80 -0.01 -0.20 -14.58
CA LYS A 80 0.47 -0.82 -15.82
C LYS A 80 1.87 -0.33 -16.11
N HIS A 81 2.87 -1.13 -15.74
CA HIS A 81 4.26 -0.91 -16.10
C HIS A 81 4.79 -2.14 -16.82
N GLY A 82 5.06 -2.03 -18.12
CA GLY A 82 5.70 -3.09 -18.91
C GLY A 82 5.10 -4.49 -18.70
N LYS A 83 5.97 -5.46 -18.41
CA LYS A 83 5.61 -6.82 -18.04
C LYS A 83 5.82 -7.00 -16.53
N GLY A 84 4.74 -7.16 -15.76
CA GLY A 84 4.82 -7.46 -14.34
C GLY A 84 3.54 -7.13 -13.59
N TYR A 85 3.55 -7.43 -12.29
CA TYR A 85 2.42 -7.22 -11.39
C TYR A 85 2.70 -6.04 -10.47
N PHE A 86 2.37 -4.83 -10.89
CA PHE A 86 2.66 -3.62 -10.11
C PHE A 86 1.42 -3.13 -9.39
N ILE A 87 1.59 -2.78 -8.12
CA ILE A 87 0.53 -2.20 -7.28
C ILE A 87 1.04 -0.87 -6.75
N GLU A 88 0.23 0.17 -6.86
CA GLU A 88 0.55 1.47 -6.30
C GLU A 88 0.67 1.38 -4.76
N PRO A 89 1.61 2.11 -4.14
CA PRO A 89 1.63 2.27 -2.68
C PRO A 89 0.25 2.65 -2.16
N THR A 90 -0.29 1.81 -1.29
CA THR A 90 -1.68 1.96 -0.85
C THR A 90 -1.70 2.40 0.60
N ILE A 91 -2.43 3.47 0.88
CA ILE A 91 -2.69 3.93 2.24
C ILE A 91 -4.20 3.96 2.45
N PHE A 92 -4.63 3.23 3.47
CA PHE A 92 -5.98 3.31 4.00
C PHE A 92 -5.98 4.18 5.26
N ASP A 93 -7.03 4.97 5.38
CA ASP A 93 -7.38 5.77 6.55
C ASP A 93 -8.77 5.35 7.08
N ASP A 94 -9.07 5.72 8.31
CA ASP A 94 -10.31 5.38 9.03
C ASP A 94 -10.54 3.87 9.13
N VAL A 95 -9.44 3.11 9.28
CA VAL A 95 -9.45 1.66 9.45
C VAL A 95 -9.87 1.31 10.88
N THR A 96 -10.87 0.44 11.03
CA THR A 96 -11.32 -0.06 12.34
C THR A 96 -10.74 -1.45 12.63
N PRO A 97 -10.64 -1.87 13.90
CA PRO A 97 -10.14 -3.21 14.26
C PRO A 97 -10.99 -4.38 13.73
N GLN A 98 -12.22 -4.11 13.27
CA GLN A 98 -13.13 -5.13 12.73
C GLN A 98 -12.88 -5.41 11.25
N MET A 99 -12.21 -4.50 10.53
CA MET A 99 -11.93 -4.63 9.11
C MET A 99 -10.92 -5.74 8.83
N THR A 100 -11.09 -6.46 7.72
CA THR A 100 -10.22 -7.55 7.29
C THR A 100 -8.77 -7.07 7.16
N ILE A 101 -8.55 -5.91 6.55
CA ILE A 101 -7.22 -5.31 6.35
C ILE A 101 -6.51 -4.91 7.65
N ALA A 102 -7.23 -4.84 8.78
CA ALA A 102 -6.65 -4.60 10.09
C ALA A 102 -6.27 -5.90 10.82
N ARG A 103 -6.67 -7.07 10.31
CA ARG A 103 -6.60 -8.35 11.02
C ARG A 103 -5.69 -9.36 10.32
N GLU A 104 -5.68 -9.37 8.99
CA GLU A 104 -5.00 -10.36 8.17
C GLU A 104 -3.68 -9.81 7.58
N GLU A 105 -2.78 -10.73 7.19
CA GLU A 105 -1.52 -10.46 6.47
C GLU A 105 -1.48 -11.19 5.11
#